data_AF-A0A959JHX0-F1
#
_entry.id   AF-A0A959JHX0-F1
#
_cell.length_a   1.000
_cell.length_b   1.000
_cell.length_c   1.000
_cell.angle_alpha   90.00
_cell.angle_beta   90.00
_cell.angle_gamma   90.00
#
_symmetry.space_group_name_H-M   'P 1'
#
loop_
_entity.id
_entity.type
_entity.pdbx_description
1 polymer ?
#
loop_
_entity_poly.entity_id
_entity_poly.type
_entity_poly.pdbx_seq_one_letter_code
_entity_poly.pdbx_strand_id
1 'polypeptide(L)'
;MRLTLVFTLLLSVVAITNGQQPISPAIQQQVQSELQKRGITEAELRERLLSKGVDPDRITPEQLPQFQQVIEQTIAELEEEKKAAKPETVNKTETEAAAGDLPNPPPTENPVEKAAEPATTPVNTPETEPEKVRIYGHHLFENQNIAVFRKSDDVKAPDTYLLGPGDQLVVSIFGASLKNEVLEVSRQGFVEPGDLPRIYVNGLTLANARELLSRRYSQRFTFGRNEFLVTLNYSRSITVNIVGEVKRSGSYTLPAINTAINALMAADGLTDIGSVRQIKMIRSGSP
;
A
#
# COMPACT_ATOMS: atom_id res chain seq x y z
N MET A 1 39.77 1.12 -18.30
CA MET A 1 40.08 1.84 -17.03
C MET A 1 38.95 2.73 -16.49
N ARG A 2 37.89 3.09 -17.25
CA ARG A 2 36.73 3.82 -16.71
C ARG A 2 35.61 2.95 -16.12
N LEU A 3 35.57 1.65 -16.46
CA LEU A 3 34.59 0.68 -15.94
C LEU A 3 35.00 0.10 -14.57
N THR A 4 36.30 0.00 -14.31
CA THR A 4 36.85 -0.51 -13.04
C THR A 4 36.84 0.54 -11.91
N LEU A 5 36.78 1.83 -12.26
CA LEU A 5 36.78 2.94 -11.29
C LEU A 5 35.37 3.18 -10.68
N VAL A 6 34.32 2.84 -11.42
CA VAL A 6 32.92 2.96 -10.96
C VAL A 6 32.57 1.81 -10.00
N PHE A 7 33.11 0.61 -10.23
CA PHE A 7 32.89 -0.55 -9.36
C PHE A 7 33.73 -0.51 -8.07
N THR A 8 34.93 0.07 -8.09
CA THR A 8 35.76 0.25 -6.88
C THR A 8 35.19 1.28 -5.91
N LEU A 9 34.35 2.21 -6.38
CA LEU A 9 33.66 3.16 -5.52
C LEU A 9 32.40 2.54 -4.86
N LEU A 10 31.72 1.62 -5.55
CA LEU A 10 30.56 0.90 -5.00
C LEU A 10 30.94 -0.12 -3.91
N LEU A 11 32.20 -0.58 -3.90
CA LEU A 11 32.75 -1.47 -2.88
C LEU A 11 33.12 -0.75 -1.57
N SER A 12 33.02 0.57 -1.49
CA SER A 12 33.33 1.33 -0.26
C SER A 12 32.19 1.36 0.77
N VAL A 13 31.08 0.67 0.51
CA VAL A 13 29.93 0.56 1.44
C VAL A 13 29.90 -0.80 2.16
N VAL A 14 31.07 -1.36 2.51
CA VAL A 14 31.15 -2.49 3.46
C VAL A 14 32.29 -2.27 4.43
N ALA A 15 32.14 -1.29 5.31
CA ALA A 15 32.73 -1.34 6.65
C ALA A 15 31.99 -0.34 7.54
N ILE A 16 31.15 -0.88 8.43
CA ILE A 16 30.95 -0.48 9.85
C ILE A 16 29.51 -0.87 10.27
N THR A 17 29.45 -2.04 10.91
CA THR A 17 28.64 -2.45 12.07
C THR A 17 27.12 -2.22 12.11
N ASN A 18 26.42 -3.33 12.37
CA ASN A 18 25.16 -3.48 13.12
C ASN A 18 24.00 -2.51 12.83
N GLY A 19 22.94 -3.06 12.23
CA GLY A 19 21.58 -2.53 12.33
C GLY A 19 20.93 -2.24 10.99
N GLN A 20 19.71 -2.75 10.82
CA GLN A 20 18.81 -2.44 9.71
C GLN A 20 18.72 -0.93 9.48
N GLN A 21 19.18 -0.47 8.32
CA GLN A 21 18.89 0.86 7.80
C GLN A 21 18.37 0.71 6.37
N PRO A 22 17.27 1.38 6.00
CA PRO A 22 16.84 1.48 4.61
C PRO A 22 17.93 2.21 3.80
N ILE A 23 17.97 1.93 2.50
CA ILE A 23 18.89 2.56 1.54
C ILE A 23 18.85 4.08 1.74
N SER A 24 20.00 4.68 2.07
CA SER A 24 20.08 6.11 2.38
C SER A 24 19.67 6.96 1.15
N PRO A 25 19.02 8.12 1.35
CA PRO A 25 18.55 8.98 0.25
C PRO A 25 19.69 9.49 -0.64
N ALA A 26 20.92 9.53 -0.12
CA ALA A 26 22.13 9.86 -0.90
C ALA A 26 22.44 8.79 -1.96
N ILE A 27 22.22 7.50 -1.65
CA ILE A 27 22.43 6.39 -2.58
C ILE A 27 21.36 6.42 -3.70
N GLN A 28 20.11 6.74 -3.37
CA GLN A 28 19.04 6.92 -4.35
C GLN A 28 19.33 8.08 -5.33
N GLN A 29 19.81 9.21 -4.82
CA GLN A 29 20.22 10.34 -5.65
C GLN A 29 21.39 10.00 -6.58
N GLN A 30 22.33 9.18 -6.12
CA GLN A 30 23.48 8.76 -6.92
C GLN A 30 23.06 7.81 -8.05
N VAL A 31 22.15 6.87 -7.78
CA VAL A 31 21.53 5.99 -8.80
C VAL A 31 20.73 6.80 -9.82
N GLN A 32 19.92 7.76 -9.36
CA GLN A 32 19.18 8.66 -10.25
C GLN A 32 20.11 9.48 -11.15
N SER A 33 21.23 9.97 -10.62
CA SER A 33 22.20 10.74 -11.41
C SER A 33 22.90 9.91 -12.50
N GLU A 34 23.14 8.62 -12.25
CA GLU A 34 23.74 7.70 -13.23
C GLU A 34 22.72 7.27 -14.29
N LEU A 35 21.45 7.06 -13.91
CA LEU A 35 20.36 6.78 -14.85
C LEU A 35 20.08 7.99 -15.77
N GLN A 36 20.09 9.21 -15.22
CA GLN A 36 19.95 10.46 -15.98
C GLN A 36 21.08 10.67 -16.98
N LYS A 37 22.34 10.38 -16.60
CA LYS A 37 23.48 10.44 -17.54
C LYS A 37 23.34 9.47 -18.72
N ARG A 38 22.63 8.36 -18.52
CA ARG A 38 22.34 7.35 -19.55
C ARG A 38 21.02 7.61 -20.28
N GLY A 39 20.31 8.69 -19.94
CA GLY A 39 19.06 9.09 -20.57
C GLY A 39 17.87 8.19 -20.22
N ILE A 40 17.97 7.34 -19.19
CA ILE A 40 16.89 6.44 -18.73
C ILE A 40 16.28 7.01 -17.46
N THR A 41 14.95 7.01 -17.36
CA THR A 41 14.27 7.43 -16.13
C THR A 41 14.12 6.27 -15.16
N GLU A 42 14.13 6.54 -13.86
CA GLU A 42 13.94 5.52 -12.82
C GLU A 42 12.58 4.80 -12.98
N ALA A 43 11.55 5.52 -13.43
CA ALA A 43 10.22 4.95 -13.69
C ALA A 43 10.23 3.94 -14.84
N GLU A 44 10.91 4.24 -15.97
CA GLU A 44 11.03 3.31 -17.11
C GLU A 44 11.78 2.04 -16.72
N LEU A 45 12.88 2.17 -15.96
CA LEU A 45 13.64 1.02 -15.47
C LEU A 45 12.81 0.16 -14.51
N ARG A 46 12.05 0.80 -13.61
CA ARG A 46 11.19 0.14 -12.64
C ARG A 46 10.08 -0.66 -13.32
N GLU A 47 9.40 -0.07 -14.30
CA GLU A 47 8.35 -0.74 -15.07
C GLU A 47 8.90 -1.98 -15.78
N ARG A 48 10.09 -1.86 -16.37
CA ARG A 48 10.73 -2.96 -17.09
C ARG A 48 11.19 -4.09 -16.15
N LEU A 49 11.69 -3.77 -14.96
CA LEU A 49 12.04 -4.78 -13.95
C LEU A 49 10.80 -5.51 -13.41
N LEU A 50 9.70 -4.78 -13.18
CA LEU A 50 8.42 -5.38 -12.80
C LEU A 50 7.91 -6.34 -13.89
N SER A 51 8.06 -5.98 -15.18
CA SER A 51 7.70 -6.86 -16.30
C SER A 51 8.52 -8.17 -16.35
N LYS A 52 9.75 -8.14 -15.80
CA LYS A 52 10.63 -9.31 -15.67
C LYS A 52 10.48 -10.05 -14.33
N GLY A 53 9.47 -9.70 -13.53
CA GLY A 53 9.14 -10.36 -12.27
C GLY A 53 10.05 -9.97 -11.10
N VAL A 54 10.80 -8.88 -11.22
CA VAL A 54 11.69 -8.36 -10.17
C VAL A 54 11.10 -7.09 -9.60
N ASP A 55 10.70 -7.13 -8.32
CA ASP A 55 10.14 -5.97 -7.62
C ASP A 55 11.26 -5.24 -6.85
N PRO A 56 11.71 -4.06 -7.32
CA PRO A 56 12.86 -3.34 -6.75
C PRO A 56 12.66 -2.90 -5.30
N ASP A 57 11.42 -2.79 -4.82
CA ASP A 57 11.12 -2.38 -3.44
C ASP A 57 11.19 -3.54 -2.44
N ARG A 58 11.29 -4.79 -2.93
CA ARG A 58 11.29 -6.01 -2.10
C ARG A 58 12.63 -6.73 -2.11
N ILE A 59 13.62 -6.23 -2.85
CA ILE A 59 14.95 -6.83 -2.92
C ILE A 59 15.73 -6.46 -1.66
N THR A 60 16.16 -7.48 -0.92
CA THR A 60 17.08 -7.28 0.20
C THR A 60 18.51 -7.07 -0.31
N PRO A 61 19.36 -6.31 0.40
CA PRO A 61 20.75 -6.09 0.00
C PRO A 61 21.56 -7.37 -0.23
N GLU A 62 21.17 -8.49 0.39
CA GLU A 62 21.80 -9.81 0.22
C GLU A 62 21.42 -10.50 -1.10
N GLN A 63 20.28 -10.15 -1.70
CA GLN A 63 19.77 -10.73 -2.95
C GLN A 63 20.18 -9.91 -4.19
N LEU A 64 20.72 -8.70 -4.00
CA LEU A 64 21.24 -7.84 -5.06
C LEU A 64 22.20 -8.54 -6.03
N PRO A 65 23.17 -9.36 -5.58
CA PRO A 65 24.10 -10.04 -6.50
C PRO A 65 23.41 -11.01 -7.45
N GLN A 66 22.28 -11.60 -7.03
CA GLN A 66 21.50 -12.53 -7.85
C GLN A 66 20.73 -11.82 -8.96
N PHE A 67 20.22 -10.61 -8.67
CA PHE A 67 19.46 -9.80 -9.63
C PHE A 67 20.33 -8.86 -10.47
N GLN A 68 21.63 -8.79 -10.17
CA GLN A 68 22.58 -7.92 -10.86
C GLN A 68 22.58 -8.13 -12.38
N GLN A 69 22.64 -9.39 -12.84
CA GLN A 69 22.64 -9.70 -14.27
C GLN A 69 21.34 -9.28 -14.97
N VAL A 70 20.20 -9.42 -14.28
CA VAL A 70 18.88 -9.06 -14.82
C VAL A 70 18.74 -7.54 -14.96
N ILE A 71 19.24 -6.80 -13.97
CA ILE A 71 19.24 -5.33 -13.99
C ILE A 71 20.16 -4.81 -15.10
N GLU A 72 21.36 -5.38 -15.24
CA GLU A 72 22.31 -5.01 -16.30
C GLU A 72 21.76 -5.28 -17.71
N GLN A 73 21.13 -6.44 -17.94
CA GLN A 73 20.48 -6.74 -19.21
C GLN A 73 19.33 -5.77 -19.51
N THR A 74 18.58 -5.39 -18.49
CA THR A 74 17.43 -4.48 -18.64
C THR A 74 17.85 -3.06 -18.96
N ILE A 75 18.95 -2.58 -18.36
CA ILE A 75 19.53 -1.28 -18.69
C ILE A 75 20.09 -1.29 -20.11
N ALA A 76 20.79 -2.37 -20.52
CA ALA A 76 21.31 -2.49 -21.88
C ALA A 76 20.19 -2.51 -22.94
N GLU A 77 19.09 -3.22 -22.70
CA GLU A 77 17.91 -3.21 -23.57
C GLU A 77 17.31 -1.80 -23.72
N LEU A 78 17.15 -1.06 -22.61
CA LEU A 78 16.62 0.30 -22.62
C LEU A 78 17.57 1.31 -23.29
N GLU A 79 18.88 1.12 -23.17
CA GLU A 79 19.89 1.93 -23.87
C GLU A 79 19.87 1.68 -25.39
N GLU A 80 19.61 0.44 -25.82
CA GLU A 80 19.48 0.08 -27.24
C GLU A 80 18.18 0.61 -27.86
N GLU A 81 17.05 0.56 -27.14
CA GLU A 81 15.78 1.16 -27.58
C GLU A 81 15.89 2.69 -27.73
N LYS A 82 16.59 3.37 -26.82
CA LYS A 82 16.83 4.82 -26.93
C LYS A 82 17.85 5.18 -28.01
N LYS A 83 18.82 4.31 -28.33
CA LYS A 83 19.71 4.50 -29.48
C LYS A 83 19.03 4.23 -30.82
N ALA A 84 18.04 3.35 -30.86
CA ALA A 84 17.22 3.09 -32.05
C ALA A 84 16.23 4.23 -32.36
N ALA A 85 15.97 5.13 -31.40
CA ALA A 85 15.03 6.23 -31.56
C ALA A 85 15.68 7.62 -31.37
N LYS A 86 16.22 8.21 -32.46
CA LYS A 86 16.00 9.62 -32.92
C LYS A 86 17.04 10.12 -33.95
N PRO A 87 16.73 11.15 -34.80
CA PRO A 87 15.60 12.08 -34.69
C PRO A 87 14.69 12.18 -35.94
N GLU A 88 13.38 12.29 -35.72
CA GLU A 88 12.52 13.09 -36.59
C GLU A 88 12.25 14.45 -35.94
N THR A 89 12.71 15.46 -36.65
CA THR A 89 12.57 16.91 -36.44
C THR A 89 11.12 17.36 -36.53
N VAL A 90 10.67 18.11 -35.51
CA VAL A 90 9.52 19.02 -35.64
C VAL A 90 10.05 20.32 -36.25
N ASN A 91 9.79 20.51 -37.55
CA ASN A 91 10.00 21.77 -38.25
C ASN A 91 8.77 22.66 -38.03
N LYS A 92 9.00 23.86 -37.45
CA LYS A 92 8.12 25.02 -37.56
C LYS A 92 8.49 25.73 -38.86
N THR A 93 7.53 25.92 -39.75
CA THR A 93 7.66 26.74 -40.95
C THR A 93 6.90 28.05 -40.74
N GLU A 94 7.63 29.17 -40.79
CA GLU A 94 7.10 30.51 -41.11
C GLU A 94 6.82 30.61 -42.62
N THR A 95 5.78 31.37 -43.03
CA THR A 95 5.84 32.40 -44.11
C THR A 95 4.52 33.20 -44.16
N GLU A 96 4.67 34.54 -44.12
CA GLU A 96 3.93 35.69 -44.73
C GLU A 96 2.74 35.42 -45.69
N ALA A 97 1.77 36.30 -45.99
CA ALA A 97 1.35 37.68 -45.63
C ALA A 97 -0.04 37.96 -46.30
N ALA A 98 -0.87 38.87 -45.76
CA ALA A 98 -1.76 39.79 -46.51
C ALA A 98 -2.63 40.73 -45.61
N ALA A 99 -2.23 42.00 -45.57
CA ALA A 99 -2.96 43.29 -45.62
C ALA A 99 -4.33 43.60 -44.93
N GLY A 100 -4.34 44.77 -44.24
CA GLY A 100 -5.47 45.71 -44.04
C GLY A 100 -5.90 45.91 -42.57
N ASP A 101 -6.11 47.07 -41.96
CA ASP A 101 -5.95 48.50 -42.30
C ASP A 101 -6.05 49.29 -40.95
N LEU A 102 -5.15 50.26 -40.75
CA LEU A 102 -5.04 51.48 -39.87
C LEU A 102 -6.12 51.85 -38.80
N PRO A 103 -5.91 52.82 -37.85
CA PRO A 103 -4.73 53.66 -37.54
C PRO A 103 -4.34 53.88 -36.03
N ASN A 104 -3.09 54.31 -35.82
CA ASN A 104 -2.49 54.98 -34.65
C ASN A 104 -3.06 56.41 -34.42
N PRO A 105 -2.88 57.10 -33.25
CA PRO A 105 -1.62 57.81 -32.91
C PRO A 105 -1.38 58.05 -31.37
N PRO A 106 -0.40 58.88 -30.92
CA PRO A 106 1.05 58.65 -30.91
C PRO A 106 1.70 59.00 -29.52
N PRO A 107 3.06 58.99 -29.38
CA PRO A 107 3.79 58.85 -28.12
C PRO A 107 4.54 60.13 -27.65
N THR A 108 5.20 60.08 -26.49
CA THR A 108 6.33 60.93 -26.03
C THR A 108 6.82 60.35 -24.69
N GLU A 109 8.09 60.28 -24.29
CA GLU A 109 9.40 60.56 -24.85
C GLU A 109 10.45 59.92 -23.89
N ASN A 110 11.66 59.68 -24.39
CA ASN A 110 12.83 58.99 -23.80
C ASN A 110 13.53 59.76 -22.64
N PRO A 111 14.79 59.46 -22.23
CA PRO A 111 15.38 58.22 -21.66
C PRO A 111 16.24 58.47 -20.39
N VAL A 112 16.45 57.40 -19.61
CA VAL A 112 17.66 57.00 -18.83
C VAL A 112 18.59 58.10 -18.29
N GLU A 113 18.65 58.24 -16.95
CA GLU A 113 19.89 58.60 -16.25
C GLU A 113 20.09 57.76 -14.99
N LYS A 114 21.33 57.26 -14.85
CA LYS A 114 21.81 56.20 -13.96
C LYS A 114 22.41 56.84 -12.70
N ALA A 115 21.91 56.50 -11.50
CA ALA A 115 22.66 56.75 -10.26
C ALA A 115 22.22 55.82 -9.10
N ALA A 116 23.18 54.96 -8.72
CA ALA A 116 23.47 54.43 -7.38
C ALA A 116 22.35 53.85 -6.50
N GLU A 117 22.43 52.53 -6.32
CA GLU A 117 21.86 51.77 -5.20
C GLU A 117 22.31 52.34 -3.84
N PRO A 118 21.45 52.25 -2.82
CA PRO A 118 21.86 51.67 -1.56
C PRO A 118 21.07 50.39 -1.30
N ALA A 119 21.81 49.32 -1.02
CA ALA A 119 21.30 48.02 -0.65
C ALA A 119 20.30 48.10 0.52
N THR A 120 19.01 47.95 0.21
CA THR A 120 18.03 47.42 1.17
C THR A 120 17.94 45.93 0.92
N THR A 121 18.57 45.15 1.81
CA THR A 121 18.40 43.71 1.91
C THR A 121 16.91 43.37 1.83
N PRO A 122 16.44 42.60 0.83
CA PRO A 122 15.09 42.08 0.89
C PRO A 122 15.06 41.12 2.08
N VAL A 123 14.28 41.50 3.10
CA VAL A 123 13.90 40.56 4.16
C VAL A 123 13.07 39.50 3.46
N ASN A 124 13.72 38.40 3.08
CA ASN A 124 13.07 37.13 2.78
C ASN A 124 12.44 36.67 4.10
N THR A 125 11.25 37.18 4.39
CA THR A 125 10.33 36.50 5.28
C THR A 125 9.92 35.25 4.51
N PRO A 126 10.32 34.03 4.92
CA PRO A 126 9.75 32.84 4.33
C PRO A 126 8.24 32.95 4.53
N GLU A 127 7.51 33.07 3.44
CA GLU A 127 6.06 32.95 3.39
C GLU A 127 5.75 31.55 3.90
N THR A 128 5.63 31.46 5.22
CA THR A 128 5.31 30.23 5.92
C THR A 128 3.85 30.05 5.61
N GLU A 129 3.53 29.18 4.64
CA GLU A 129 2.15 28.78 4.42
C GLU A 129 1.55 28.48 5.81
N PRO A 130 0.39 29.07 6.15
CA PRO A 130 -0.17 28.89 7.47
C PRO A 130 -0.29 27.40 7.72
N GLU A 131 0.46 26.91 8.71
CA GLU A 131 0.54 25.50 9.02
C GLU A 131 -0.90 25.02 9.27
N LYS A 132 -1.43 24.23 8.33
CA LYS A 132 -2.85 23.88 8.31
C LYS A 132 -3.20 23.27 9.66
N VAL A 133 -4.02 23.95 10.45
CA VAL A 133 -4.41 23.52 11.79
C VAL A 133 -5.03 22.13 11.69
N ARG A 134 -4.33 21.12 12.21
CA ARG A 134 -4.78 19.73 12.16
C ARG A 134 -5.55 19.40 13.43
N ILE A 135 -6.69 18.74 13.27
CA ILE A 135 -7.45 18.24 14.40
C ILE A 135 -6.75 17.00 14.94
N TYR A 136 -6.50 17.01 16.25
CA TYR A 136 -5.80 15.92 16.92
C TYR A 136 -6.53 14.59 16.70
N GLY A 137 -5.77 13.55 16.34
CA GLY A 137 -6.28 12.19 16.13
C GLY A 137 -6.90 11.91 14.75
N HIS A 138 -7.28 12.92 13.95
CA HIS A 138 -7.86 12.68 12.62
C HIS A 138 -6.86 11.99 11.68
N HIS A 139 -5.59 12.36 11.77
CA HIS A 139 -4.49 11.76 11.00
C HIS A 139 -4.33 10.24 11.18
N LEU A 140 -4.85 9.65 12.27
CA LEU A 140 -4.80 8.20 12.51
C LEU A 140 -5.68 7.41 11.53
N PHE A 141 -6.72 8.06 10.97
CA PHE A 141 -7.67 7.43 10.06
C PHE A 141 -7.45 7.85 8.59
N GLU A 142 -6.63 8.86 8.36
CA GLU A 142 -6.28 9.38 7.03
C GLU A 142 -5.09 8.64 6.42
N ASN A 143 -4.13 8.26 7.27
CA ASN A 143 -2.93 7.57 6.83
C ASN A 143 -3.26 6.07 6.64
N GLN A 144 -3.21 5.59 5.41
CA GLN A 144 -3.47 4.19 5.02
C GLN A 144 -2.42 3.18 5.54
N ASN A 145 -1.65 3.54 6.58
CA ASN A 145 -0.61 2.70 7.17
C ASN A 145 -1.16 1.45 7.87
N ILE A 146 -2.47 1.38 8.14
CA ILE A 146 -3.13 0.18 8.63
C ILE A 146 -3.85 -0.47 7.45
N ALA A 147 -3.46 -1.69 7.13
CA ALA A 147 -4.02 -2.45 6.02
C ALA A 147 -5.54 -2.65 6.22
N VAL A 148 -6.36 -2.06 5.35
CA VAL A 148 -7.74 -2.47 5.18
C VAL A 148 -7.70 -3.83 4.47
N PHE A 149 -8.07 -4.89 5.18
CA PHE A 149 -8.01 -6.24 4.62
C PHE A 149 -9.08 -6.38 3.55
N ARG A 150 -8.65 -6.33 2.28
CA ARG A 150 -9.52 -6.50 1.10
C ARG A 150 -9.66 -7.96 0.66
N LYS A 151 -8.79 -8.83 1.18
CA LYS A 151 -8.83 -10.29 1.02
C LYS A 151 -8.65 -10.94 2.38
N SER A 152 -9.32 -12.07 2.61
CA SER A 152 -9.33 -12.80 3.87
C SER A 152 -8.07 -13.67 4.10
N ASP A 153 -7.18 -13.76 3.12
CA ASP A 153 -6.16 -14.83 3.01
C ASP A 153 -4.95 -14.75 3.96
N ASP A 154 -4.79 -13.74 4.82
CA ASP A 154 -3.50 -13.54 5.53
C ASP A 154 -3.61 -13.11 7.01
N VAL A 155 -4.80 -13.18 7.62
CA VAL A 155 -4.98 -12.73 9.02
C VAL A 155 -5.47 -13.87 9.89
N LYS A 156 -4.68 -14.19 10.92
CA LYS A 156 -5.15 -15.03 12.03
C LYS A 156 -6.29 -14.32 12.74
N ALA A 157 -7.50 -14.86 12.60
CA ALA A 157 -8.67 -14.33 13.28
C ALA A 157 -8.46 -14.30 14.79
N PRO A 158 -8.81 -13.21 15.47
CA PRO A 158 -8.75 -13.14 16.92
C PRO A 158 -9.76 -14.12 17.52
N ASP A 159 -9.49 -14.57 18.75
CA ASP A 159 -10.39 -15.46 19.49
C ASP A 159 -11.79 -14.86 19.72
N THR A 160 -11.91 -13.53 19.66
CA THR A 160 -13.16 -12.78 19.79
C THR A 160 -13.97 -12.71 18.50
N TYR A 161 -13.49 -13.26 17.38
CA TYR A 161 -14.21 -13.27 16.11
C TYR A 161 -15.52 -14.07 16.25
N LEU A 162 -16.65 -13.50 15.81
CA LEU A 162 -17.95 -14.16 15.85
C LEU A 162 -18.20 -14.93 14.54
N LEU A 163 -18.35 -16.23 14.67
CA LEU A 163 -18.67 -17.12 13.57
C LEU A 163 -20.08 -16.90 13.06
N GLY A 164 -20.25 -17.12 11.76
CA GLY A 164 -21.55 -17.07 11.10
C GLY A 164 -21.50 -17.58 9.66
N PRO A 165 -22.63 -17.52 8.94
CA PRO A 165 -22.80 -18.16 7.64
C PRO A 165 -21.79 -17.73 6.59
N GLY A 166 -21.20 -18.69 5.88
CA GLY A 166 -20.19 -18.45 4.84
C GLY A 166 -18.76 -18.28 5.36
N ASP A 167 -18.54 -18.40 6.67
CA ASP A 167 -17.19 -18.56 7.22
C ASP A 167 -16.66 -19.97 6.91
N GLN A 168 -15.36 -20.09 6.68
CA GLN A 168 -14.69 -21.37 6.47
C GLN A 168 -13.66 -21.61 7.58
N LEU A 169 -13.81 -22.73 8.27
CA LEU A 169 -12.93 -23.18 9.33
C LEU A 169 -12.04 -24.31 8.83
N VAL A 170 -10.82 -24.37 9.33
CA VAL A 170 -9.92 -25.50 9.15
C VAL A 170 -9.76 -26.17 10.51
N VAL A 171 -10.06 -27.47 10.54
CA VAL A 171 -9.85 -28.32 11.71
C VAL A 171 -8.68 -29.24 11.41
N SER A 172 -7.63 -29.11 12.20
CA SER A 172 -6.43 -29.93 12.08
C SER A 172 -6.19 -30.69 13.39
N ILE A 173 -6.10 -32.01 13.28
CA ILE A 173 -5.79 -32.95 14.35
C ILE A 173 -4.47 -33.62 14.00
N PHE A 174 -3.56 -33.62 14.96
CA PHE A 174 -2.26 -34.26 14.81
C PHE A 174 -1.91 -35.11 16.06
N GLY A 175 -0.76 -35.77 16.06
CA GLY A 175 -0.36 -36.68 17.14
C GLY A 175 -0.91 -38.10 16.93
N ALA A 176 -1.69 -38.60 17.88
CA ALA A 176 -2.20 -39.98 17.84
C ALA A 176 -3.25 -40.23 16.72
N SER A 177 -3.95 -39.18 16.29
CA SER A 177 -4.84 -39.20 15.13
C SER A 177 -4.38 -38.14 14.13
N LEU A 178 -4.56 -38.40 12.83
CA LEU A 178 -4.23 -37.44 11.77
C LEU A 178 -5.50 -37.10 11.00
N LYS A 179 -5.89 -35.83 11.00
CA LYS A 179 -7.00 -35.34 10.20
C LYS A 179 -6.82 -33.87 9.87
N ASN A 180 -7.10 -33.50 8.63
CA ASN A 180 -7.19 -32.11 8.22
C ASN A 180 -8.43 -31.95 7.35
N GLU A 181 -9.36 -31.09 7.77
CA GLU A 181 -10.64 -30.92 7.10
C GLU A 181 -11.02 -29.45 7.07
N VAL A 182 -11.63 -29.05 5.97
CA VAL A 182 -12.14 -27.70 5.74
C VAL A 182 -13.65 -27.75 5.89
N LEU A 183 -14.19 -26.96 6.81
CA LEU A 183 -15.61 -26.91 7.15
C LEU A 183 -16.18 -25.53 6.81
N GLU A 184 -17.20 -25.49 5.97
CA GLU A 184 -17.96 -24.27 5.71
C GLU A 184 -19.14 -24.15 6.68
N VAL A 185 -19.34 -22.96 7.25
CA VAL A 185 -20.51 -22.66 8.07
C VAL A 185 -21.71 -22.44 7.15
N SER A 186 -22.67 -23.35 7.20
CA SER A 186 -23.88 -23.28 6.39
C SER A 186 -24.74 -22.04 6.69
N ARG A 187 -25.68 -21.73 5.80
CA ARG A 187 -26.69 -20.67 6.00
C ARG A 187 -27.54 -20.84 7.27
N GLN A 188 -27.71 -22.09 7.71
CA GLN A 188 -28.43 -22.41 8.94
C GLN A 188 -27.54 -22.27 10.19
N GLY A 189 -26.23 -22.05 10.02
CA GLY A 189 -25.30 -21.81 11.12
C GLY A 189 -24.60 -23.05 11.68
N PHE A 190 -24.61 -24.16 10.93
CA PHE A 190 -23.98 -25.42 11.31
C PHE A 190 -22.79 -25.73 10.41
N VAL A 191 -21.80 -26.44 10.94
CA VAL A 191 -20.75 -27.13 10.18
C VAL A 191 -21.03 -28.62 10.15
N GLU A 192 -20.64 -29.28 9.06
CA GLU A 192 -20.92 -30.71 8.82
C GLU A 192 -19.60 -31.46 8.55
N PRO A 193 -18.95 -31.99 9.59
CA PRO A 193 -17.80 -32.86 9.41
C PRO A 193 -18.19 -34.20 8.79
N GLY A 194 -17.37 -34.77 7.92
CA GLY A 194 -17.70 -36.05 7.27
C GLY A 194 -17.91 -37.24 8.23
N ASP A 195 -17.25 -37.22 9.41
CA ASP A 195 -17.26 -38.32 10.38
C ASP A 195 -18.13 -38.06 11.63
N LEU A 196 -18.78 -36.90 11.71
CA LEU A 196 -19.53 -36.47 12.89
C LEU A 196 -20.89 -35.87 12.49
N PRO A 197 -21.89 -35.88 13.38
CA PRO A 197 -23.11 -35.12 13.17
C PRO A 197 -22.84 -33.63 13.01
N ARG A 198 -23.76 -32.92 12.36
CA ARG A 198 -23.73 -31.45 12.25
C ARG A 198 -23.59 -30.75 13.61
N ILE A 199 -22.80 -29.69 13.65
CA ILE A 199 -22.46 -28.94 14.86
C ILE A 199 -22.85 -27.48 14.66
N TYR A 200 -23.68 -26.93 15.55
CA TYR A 200 -24.07 -25.52 15.50
C TYR A 200 -22.95 -24.62 16.01
N VAL A 201 -22.56 -23.62 15.23
CA VAL A 201 -21.45 -22.70 15.58
C VAL A 201 -21.80 -21.23 15.41
N ASN A 202 -22.97 -20.90 14.84
CA ASN A 202 -23.36 -19.53 14.58
C ASN A 202 -23.49 -18.71 15.86
N GLY A 203 -22.94 -17.49 15.84
CA GLY A 203 -22.90 -16.58 16.98
C GLY A 203 -21.89 -16.95 18.06
N LEU A 204 -21.20 -18.09 17.94
CA LEU A 204 -20.09 -18.42 18.85
C LEU A 204 -18.85 -17.62 18.48
N THR A 205 -18.07 -17.26 19.49
CA THR A 205 -16.71 -16.78 19.28
C THR A 205 -15.83 -17.92 18.77
N LEU A 206 -14.75 -17.60 18.06
CA LEU A 206 -13.80 -18.59 17.56
C LEU A 206 -13.22 -19.43 18.71
N ALA A 207 -12.97 -18.82 19.87
CA ALA A 207 -12.54 -19.55 21.07
C ALA A 207 -13.58 -20.57 21.55
N ASN A 208 -14.85 -20.16 21.69
CA ASN A 208 -15.92 -21.04 22.14
C ASN A 208 -16.19 -22.17 21.12
N ALA A 209 -16.09 -21.85 19.83
CA ALA A 209 -16.22 -22.83 18.77
C ALA A 209 -15.07 -23.86 18.79
N ARG A 210 -13.83 -23.43 19.06
CA ARG A 210 -12.68 -24.33 19.22
C ARG A 210 -12.90 -25.32 20.37
N GLU A 211 -13.40 -24.84 21.49
CA GLU A 211 -13.73 -25.71 22.64
C GLU A 211 -14.86 -26.70 22.30
N LEU A 212 -15.94 -26.21 21.69
CA LEU A 212 -17.07 -27.04 21.28
C LEU A 212 -16.64 -28.13 20.29
N LEU A 213 -15.90 -27.76 19.26
CA LEU A 213 -15.40 -28.69 18.24
C LEU A 213 -14.44 -29.70 18.88
N SER A 214 -13.52 -29.26 19.74
CA SER A 214 -12.61 -30.17 20.45
C SER A 214 -13.37 -31.24 21.24
N ARG A 215 -14.42 -30.84 21.99
CA ARG A 215 -15.27 -31.77 22.74
C ARG A 215 -16.07 -32.74 21.86
N ARG A 216 -16.42 -32.35 20.63
CA ARG A 216 -17.15 -33.20 19.67
C ARG A 216 -16.20 -34.17 18.97
N TYR A 217 -15.03 -33.72 18.56
CA TYR A 217 -14.03 -34.54 17.88
C TYR A 217 -13.37 -35.55 18.83
N SER A 218 -13.24 -35.25 20.13
CA SER A 218 -12.68 -36.19 21.11
C SER A 218 -13.53 -37.45 21.32
N GLN A 219 -14.78 -37.46 20.87
CA GLN A 219 -15.66 -38.64 20.91
C GLN A 219 -15.26 -39.69 19.87
N ARG A 220 -14.52 -39.30 18.83
CA ARG A 220 -14.18 -40.16 17.68
C ARG A 220 -12.69 -40.27 17.41
N PHE A 221 -11.92 -39.25 17.77
CA PHE A 221 -10.48 -39.15 17.55
C PHE A 221 -9.75 -39.02 18.88
N THR A 222 -8.53 -39.56 18.94
CA THR A 222 -7.65 -39.45 20.11
C THR A 222 -6.59 -38.39 19.84
N PHE A 223 -6.54 -37.36 20.69
CA PHE A 223 -5.57 -36.28 20.62
C PHE A 223 -5.38 -35.65 22.01
N GLY A 224 -4.18 -35.12 22.26
CA GLY A 224 -3.83 -34.36 23.46
C GLY A 224 -4.33 -32.91 23.43
N ARG A 225 -4.07 -32.18 24.52
CA ARG A 225 -4.54 -30.79 24.72
C ARG A 225 -4.10 -29.81 23.63
N ASN A 226 -2.93 -30.03 23.05
CA ASN A 226 -2.31 -29.14 22.06
C ASN A 226 -2.24 -29.77 20.66
N GLU A 227 -2.99 -30.84 20.45
CA GLU A 227 -3.00 -31.64 19.21
C GLU A 227 -4.27 -31.41 18.37
N PHE A 228 -5.10 -30.43 18.78
CA PHE A 228 -6.32 -30.03 18.11
C PHE A 228 -6.31 -28.54 17.82
N LEU A 229 -6.29 -28.17 16.54
CA LEU A 229 -6.24 -26.79 16.08
C LEU A 229 -7.50 -26.46 15.26
N VAL A 230 -8.09 -25.31 15.56
CA VAL A 230 -9.17 -24.71 14.76
C VAL A 230 -8.77 -23.31 14.38
N THR A 231 -8.71 -23.04 13.08
CA THR A 231 -8.41 -21.72 12.51
C THR A 231 -9.52 -21.30 11.55
N LEU A 232 -9.66 -19.99 11.38
CA LEU A 232 -10.49 -19.42 10.32
C LEU A 232 -9.63 -19.34 9.04
N ASN A 233 -10.08 -19.98 7.96
CA ASN A 233 -9.44 -19.91 6.65
C ASN A 233 -9.98 -18.71 5.86
N TYR A 234 -11.30 -18.63 5.71
CA TYR A 234 -11.99 -17.52 5.06
C TYR A 234 -13.04 -16.94 5.99
N SER A 235 -13.01 -15.63 6.21
CA SER A 235 -14.14 -14.89 6.78
C SER A 235 -15.14 -14.55 5.68
N ARG A 236 -16.44 -14.60 6.00
CA ARG A 236 -17.48 -14.11 5.09
C ARG A 236 -17.30 -12.64 4.73
N SER A 237 -17.73 -12.27 3.53
CA SER A 237 -17.85 -10.87 3.13
C SER A 237 -19.12 -10.28 3.72
N ILE A 238 -19.00 -9.10 4.34
CA ILE A 238 -20.13 -8.34 4.87
C ILE A 238 -20.19 -6.96 4.22
N THR A 239 -21.40 -6.46 4.08
CA THR A 239 -21.64 -5.07 3.67
C THR A 239 -21.91 -4.24 4.92
N VAL A 240 -21.13 -3.19 5.11
CA VAL A 240 -21.26 -2.23 6.20
C VAL A 240 -21.62 -0.88 5.60
N ASN A 241 -22.59 -0.18 6.21
CA ASN A 241 -22.95 1.17 5.81
C ASN A 241 -22.26 2.17 6.73
N ILE A 242 -21.50 3.10 6.15
CA ILE A 242 -20.78 4.15 6.86
C ILE A 242 -21.42 5.48 6.49
N VAL A 243 -21.96 6.18 7.50
CA VAL A 243 -22.76 7.41 7.34
C VAL A 243 -22.39 8.44 8.40
N GLY A 244 -22.73 9.70 8.15
CA GLY A 244 -22.43 10.84 9.02
C GLY A 244 -21.18 11.60 8.57
N GLU A 245 -20.42 12.13 9.53
CA GLU A 245 -19.25 12.98 9.30
C GLU A 245 -17.99 12.19 8.93
N VAL A 246 -18.04 11.53 7.77
CA VAL A 246 -16.95 10.78 7.16
C VAL A 246 -16.62 11.34 5.77
N LYS A 247 -15.36 11.27 5.35
CA LYS A 247 -14.95 11.86 4.06
C LYS A 247 -15.62 11.18 2.88
N ARG A 248 -15.77 9.86 2.92
CA ARG A 248 -16.48 9.07 1.91
C ARG A 248 -17.55 8.23 2.57
N SER A 249 -18.79 8.71 2.55
CA SER A 249 -19.96 7.95 3.01
C SER A 249 -20.39 6.93 1.96
N GLY A 250 -20.90 5.78 2.39
CA GLY A 250 -21.45 4.78 1.49
C GLY A 250 -21.46 3.37 2.06
N SER A 251 -21.80 2.42 1.20
CA SER A 251 -21.77 0.99 1.50
C SER A 251 -20.42 0.41 1.13
N TYR A 252 -19.76 -0.24 2.08
CA TYR A 252 -18.47 -0.88 1.91
C TYR A 252 -18.61 -2.38 2.09
N THR A 253 -18.10 -3.14 1.12
CA THR A 253 -17.99 -4.59 1.24
C THR A 253 -16.58 -4.94 1.72
N LEU A 254 -16.52 -5.58 2.89
CA LEU A 254 -15.27 -5.96 3.53
C LEU A 254 -15.39 -7.33 4.21
N PRO A 255 -14.29 -8.09 4.31
CA PRO A 255 -14.23 -9.31 5.12
C PRO A 255 -14.64 -9.04 6.58
N ALA A 256 -15.45 -9.93 7.18
CA ALA A 256 -16.00 -9.75 8.53
C ALA A 256 -14.95 -9.74 9.65
N ILE A 257 -13.72 -10.17 9.36
CA ILE A 257 -12.57 -10.11 10.28
C ILE A 257 -12.10 -8.67 10.58
N ASN A 258 -12.50 -7.70 9.75
CA ASN A 258 -12.16 -6.30 9.92
C ASN A 258 -12.86 -5.65 11.12
N THR A 259 -12.22 -4.62 11.68
CA THR A 259 -12.76 -3.82 12.78
C THR A 259 -13.47 -2.55 12.30
N ALA A 260 -14.14 -1.83 13.20
CA ALA A 260 -14.70 -0.50 12.90
C ALA A 260 -13.62 0.51 12.48
N ILE A 261 -12.40 0.39 13.02
CA ILE A 261 -11.28 1.25 12.64
C ILE A 261 -10.94 1.01 11.17
N ASN A 262 -10.85 -0.26 10.74
CA ASN A 262 -10.60 -0.63 9.34
C ASN A 262 -11.70 -0.10 8.41
N ALA A 263 -12.96 -0.17 8.83
CA ALA A 263 -14.08 0.38 8.08
C ALA A 263 -13.97 1.91 7.92
N LEU A 264 -13.65 2.63 8.99
CA LEU A 264 -13.47 4.08 8.98
C LEU A 264 -12.28 4.52 8.11
N MET A 265 -11.19 3.75 8.11
CA MET A 265 -10.07 3.99 7.20
C MET A 265 -10.43 3.74 5.73
N ALA A 266 -11.31 2.76 5.44
CA ALA A 266 -11.82 2.59 4.08
C ALA A 266 -12.63 3.82 3.59
N ALA A 267 -13.24 4.55 4.53
CA ALA A 267 -13.94 5.81 4.28
C ALA A 267 -13.03 7.06 4.22
N ASP A 268 -11.70 6.91 4.20
CA ASP A 268 -10.68 7.98 4.32
C ASP A 268 -10.74 8.78 5.64
N GLY A 269 -11.33 8.20 6.69
CA GLY A 269 -11.47 8.82 7.99
C GLY A 269 -12.66 9.79 8.08
N LEU A 270 -12.58 10.69 9.06
CA LEU A 270 -13.64 11.65 9.38
C LEU A 270 -13.45 12.97 8.62
N THR A 271 -14.53 13.73 8.45
CA THR A 271 -14.47 15.14 8.04
C THR A 271 -13.85 16.01 9.15
N ASP A 272 -13.50 17.26 8.84
CA ASP A 272 -12.95 18.21 9.83
C ASP A 272 -13.94 18.54 10.96
N ILE A 273 -15.24 18.26 10.80
CA ILE A 273 -16.25 18.45 11.86
C ILE A 273 -16.64 17.14 12.54
N GLY A 274 -16.10 16.01 12.10
CA GLY A 274 -16.42 14.68 12.64
C GLY A 274 -15.77 14.40 13.99
N SER A 275 -16.52 13.80 14.91
CA SER A 275 -16.03 13.46 16.24
C SER A 275 -15.37 12.08 16.29
N VAL A 276 -14.10 12.01 16.70
CA VAL A 276 -13.40 10.75 16.99
C VAL A 276 -13.86 10.05 18.27
N ARG A 277 -14.67 10.73 19.10
CA ARG A 277 -15.15 10.22 20.41
C ARG A 277 -16.58 9.72 20.37
N GLN A 278 -17.38 10.14 19.40
CA GLN A 278 -18.80 9.82 19.30
C GLN A 278 -19.10 8.98 18.07
N ILE A 279 -18.49 7.79 18.01
CA ILE A 279 -18.69 6.82 16.93
C ILE A 279 -19.63 5.73 17.45
N LYS A 280 -20.82 5.59 16.83
CA LYS A 280 -21.79 4.54 17.17
C LYS A 280 -21.70 3.39 16.16
N MET A 281 -21.47 2.18 16.64
CA MET A 281 -21.63 0.97 15.85
C MET A 281 -23.01 0.39 16.10
N ILE A 282 -23.83 0.30 15.04
CA ILE A 282 -25.17 -0.29 15.11
C ILE A 282 -25.12 -1.65 14.43
N ARG A 283 -25.53 -2.70 15.13
CA ARG A 283 -25.64 -4.06 14.60
C ARG A 283 -27.10 -4.50 14.65
N SER A 284 -27.54 -5.29 13.68
CA SER A 284 -28.90 -5.84 13.65
C SER A 284 -29.18 -6.59 14.96
N GLY A 285 -30.13 -6.10 15.75
CA GLY A 285 -30.50 -6.68 17.05
C GLY A 285 -29.92 -5.97 18.29
N SER A 286 -29.17 -4.88 18.14
CA SER A 286 -28.73 -4.02 19.25
C SER A 286 -29.27 -2.59 19.08
N PRO A 287 -29.84 -1.96 20.12
CA PRO A 287 -30.39 -0.59 20.05
C PRO A 287 -29.33 0.51 19.83
#